data_AF-A0A0F8B2U1-F1
#
_entry.id   AF-A0A0F8B2U1-F1
#
_cell.length_a   1.000
_cell.length_b   1.000
_cell.length_c   1.000
_cell.angle_alpha   90.00
_cell.angle_beta   90.00
_cell.angle_gamma   90.00
#
_symmetry.space_group_name_H-M   'P 1'
#
loop_
_entity.id
_entity.type
_entity.pdbx_description
1 polymer ?
#
loop_
_entity_poly.entity_id
_entity_poly.type
_entity_poly.pdbx_seq_one_letter_code
_entity_poly.pdbx_strand_id
1 'polypeptide(L)'
;MEPQIVGPMMPQDASAFSLPEPEDEDPQEAVSLDSSNIPYSEYRSRLRELTYPTVPKMDFAPSPPGSPAQQVTAKVNNILRLKKNDVHFNFKMEQSSAFHNPAISQKLMAFADIDEKQGQYATVLTKALWDPTKFPDWAYITPLYEAARLKPRPAGKAPVFISAESSKTAYQPPQTSSAGGLAKRQKRKADSD
;
A
#
# COMPACT_ATOMS: atom_id res chain seq x y z
N MET A 1 -40.94 -4.37 -11.13
CA MET A 1 -40.49 -2.96 -11.19
C MET A 1 -38.99 -2.97 -10.97
N GLU A 2 -38.22 -2.95 -12.06
CA GLU A 2 -36.76 -2.88 -12.00
C GLU A 2 -36.33 -1.41 -12.17
N PRO A 3 -35.40 -0.89 -11.36
CA PRO A 3 -34.92 0.47 -11.51
C PRO A 3 -33.84 0.55 -12.61
N GLN A 4 -34.11 1.32 -13.66
CA GLN A 4 -33.12 1.66 -14.68
C GLN A 4 -32.08 2.63 -14.12
N ILE A 5 -30.81 2.26 -14.23
CA ILE A 5 -29.65 3.11 -13.88
C ILE A 5 -29.39 4.07 -15.05
N VAL A 6 -29.68 5.35 -14.85
CA VAL A 6 -29.41 6.43 -15.81
C VAL A 6 -28.03 7.01 -15.52
N GLY A 7 -27.08 6.79 -16.43
CA GLY A 7 -25.79 7.49 -16.43
C GLY A 7 -25.90 8.93 -16.95
N PRO A 8 -24.89 9.78 -16.76
CA PRO A 8 -24.93 11.16 -17.23
C PRO A 8 -24.98 11.23 -18.76
N MET A 9 -26.07 11.77 -19.32
CA MET A 9 -26.18 12.09 -20.75
C MET A 9 -25.47 13.40 -21.08
N MET A 10 -24.78 13.41 -22.22
CA MET A 10 -24.30 14.63 -22.88
C MET A 10 -25.51 15.49 -23.30
N PRO A 11 -25.51 16.82 -23.09
CA PRO A 11 -26.58 17.69 -23.59
C PRO A 11 -26.66 17.63 -25.13
N GLN A 12 -27.88 17.55 -25.65
CA GLN A 12 -28.18 17.30 -27.08
C GLN A 12 -28.12 18.58 -27.95
N ASP A 13 -27.84 19.74 -27.36
CA ASP A 13 -27.81 21.01 -28.08
C ASP A 13 -26.36 21.42 -28.41
N ALA A 14 -25.69 20.64 -29.25
CA ALA A 14 -24.40 20.98 -29.85
C ALA A 14 -24.55 21.69 -31.22
N SER A 15 -25.72 22.28 -31.50
CA SER A 15 -26.04 22.92 -32.79
C SER A 15 -25.91 24.45 -32.79
N ALA A 16 -25.37 25.07 -31.73
CA ALA A 16 -25.33 26.54 -31.59
C ALA A 16 -23.92 27.17 -31.59
N PHE A 17 -22.91 26.48 -32.12
CA PHE A 17 -21.59 27.09 -32.38
C PHE A 17 -21.21 26.88 -33.85
N SER A 18 -21.85 27.64 -34.74
CA SER A 18 -21.41 27.76 -36.13
C SER A 18 -20.23 28.72 -36.16
N LEU A 19 -19.04 28.19 -36.38
CA LEU A 19 -17.83 28.96 -36.67
C LEU A 19 -17.91 29.41 -38.15
N PRO A 20 -17.50 30.64 -38.51
CA PRO A 20 -17.50 31.08 -39.90
C PRO A 20 -16.62 30.17 -40.77
N GLU A 21 -17.18 29.72 -41.89
CA GLU A 21 -16.54 28.87 -42.89
C GLU A 21 -15.50 29.72 -43.66
N PRO A 22 -14.22 29.31 -43.76
CA PRO A 22 -13.26 29.99 -44.62
C PRO A 22 -13.50 29.61 -46.09
N GLU A 23 -13.59 30.63 -46.93
CA GLU A 23 -13.72 30.55 -48.38
C GLU A 23 -12.52 29.82 -49.01
N ASP A 24 -12.80 29.02 -50.04
CA ASP A 24 -11.91 28.09 -50.72
C ASP A 24 -10.63 28.70 -51.30
N GLU A 25 -9.44 28.25 -50.85
CA GLU A 25 -8.21 28.24 -51.67
C GLU A 25 -7.40 26.93 -51.44
N ASP A 26 -7.22 26.20 -52.56
CA ASP A 26 -6.29 25.13 -52.92
C ASP A 26 -6.18 23.78 -52.15
N PRO A 27 -6.39 22.63 -52.83
CA PRO A 27 -6.43 21.30 -52.21
C PRO A 27 -5.05 20.62 -52.15
N GLN A 28 -4.11 21.09 -51.33
CA GLN A 28 -2.91 20.31 -51.00
C GLN A 28 -2.51 20.51 -49.53
N GLU A 29 -2.29 19.39 -48.84
CA GLU A 29 -1.98 19.27 -47.41
C GLU A 29 -3.15 19.51 -46.44
N ALA A 30 -4.20 18.71 -46.62
CA ALA A 30 -4.90 18.18 -45.46
C ALA A 30 -3.90 17.33 -44.66
N VAL A 31 -3.13 17.98 -43.77
CA VAL A 31 -2.49 17.30 -42.64
C VAL A 31 -3.62 16.77 -41.77
N SER A 32 -4.05 15.56 -42.14
CA SER A 32 -4.72 14.63 -41.25
C SER A 32 -3.94 14.63 -39.94
N LEU A 33 -4.45 15.37 -38.94
CA LEU A 33 -4.08 15.15 -37.56
C LEU A 33 -4.72 13.83 -37.16
N ASP A 34 -4.17 12.74 -37.69
CA ASP A 34 -4.38 11.42 -37.20
C ASP A 34 -3.64 11.32 -35.86
N SER A 35 -4.24 11.94 -34.83
CA SER A 35 -3.79 11.86 -33.45
C SER A 35 -3.81 10.42 -32.91
N SER A 36 -4.24 9.44 -33.72
CA SER A 36 -4.27 8.03 -33.38
C SER A 36 -2.94 7.30 -33.58
N ASN A 37 -1.95 7.90 -34.27
CA ASN A 37 -0.70 7.21 -34.62
C ASN A 37 0.54 7.69 -33.85
N ILE A 38 0.37 8.61 -32.89
CA ILE A 38 1.48 9.06 -32.03
C ILE A 38 1.50 8.16 -30.79
N PRO A 39 2.63 7.49 -30.48
CA PRO A 39 2.78 6.74 -29.24
C PRO A 39 2.39 7.61 -28.04
N TYR A 40 1.68 7.04 -27.07
CA TYR A 40 1.21 7.76 -25.89
C TYR A 40 2.31 8.53 -25.15
N SER A 41 3.55 8.00 -25.16
CA SER A 41 4.73 8.67 -24.60
C SER A 41 5.11 9.96 -25.34
N GLU A 42 5.05 9.96 -26.67
CA GLU A 42 5.37 11.11 -27.52
C GLU A 42 4.29 12.19 -27.42
N TYR A 43 3.01 11.78 -27.39
CA TYR A 43 1.91 12.72 -27.14
C TYR A 43 2.04 13.38 -25.77
N ARG A 44 2.38 12.61 -24.73
CA ARG A 44 2.60 13.13 -23.38
C ARG A 44 3.84 14.01 -23.27
N SER A 45 4.94 13.72 -23.99
CA SER A 45 6.13 14.59 -24.00
C SER A 45 5.84 15.91 -24.71
N ARG A 46 5.15 15.86 -25.86
CA ARG A 46 4.73 17.04 -26.62
C ARG A 46 3.80 17.93 -25.82
N LEU A 47 2.81 17.34 -25.13
CA LEU A 47 1.93 18.09 -24.23
C LEU A 47 2.71 18.75 -23.10
N ARG A 48 3.71 18.07 -22.52
CA ARG A 48 4.57 18.67 -21.48
C ARG A 48 5.37 19.84 -22.05
N GLU A 49 6.00 19.68 -23.20
CA GLU A 49 6.74 20.75 -23.90
C GLU A 49 5.88 21.98 -24.16
N LEU A 50 4.64 21.80 -24.62
CA LEU A 50 3.71 22.89 -24.91
C LEU A 50 3.10 23.53 -23.65
N THR A 51 3.09 22.81 -22.52
CA THR A 51 2.51 23.29 -21.25
C THR A 51 3.55 23.74 -20.23
N TYR A 52 4.84 23.58 -20.52
CA TYR A 52 5.87 24.15 -19.67
C TYR A 52 5.82 25.69 -19.75
N PRO A 53 5.85 26.39 -18.61
CA PRO A 53 5.95 27.84 -18.62
C PRO A 53 7.27 28.26 -19.27
N THR A 54 7.22 29.31 -20.09
CA THR A 54 8.38 29.85 -20.83
C THR A 54 9.51 30.30 -19.91
N VAL A 55 9.19 30.65 -18.65
CA VAL A 55 10.16 30.95 -17.60
C VAL A 55 10.08 29.84 -16.54
N PRO A 56 11.15 29.05 -16.35
CA PRO A 56 11.21 28.09 -15.27
C PRO A 56 11.06 28.80 -13.92
N LYS A 57 10.16 28.31 -13.07
CA LYS A 57 10.05 28.78 -11.69
C LYS A 57 11.26 28.26 -10.89
N MET A 58 12.35 29.03 -10.91
CA MET A 58 13.58 28.72 -10.16
C MET A 58 13.50 29.12 -8.68
N ASP A 59 12.39 29.70 -8.26
CA ASP A 59 12.13 30.07 -6.87
C ASP A 59 11.61 28.83 -6.10
N PHE A 60 12.56 28.01 -5.67
CA PHE A 60 12.29 26.91 -4.75
C PHE A 60 12.13 27.48 -3.34
N ALA A 61 11.16 26.96 -2.59
CA ALA A 61 11.10 27.28 -1.17
C ALA A 61 12.46 26.96 -0.53
N PRO A 62 13.01 27.85 0.32
CA PRO A 62 14.25 27.55 1.01
C PRO A 62 14.08 26.24 1.77
N SER A 63 15.13 25.42 1.80
CA SER A 63 15.13 24.23 2.64
C SER A 63 14.71 24.63 4.06
N PRO A 64 13.83 23.85 4.71
CA PRO A 64 13.32 24.21 6.03
C PRO A 64 14.47 24.58 6.98
N PRO A 65 14.38 25.70 7.70
CA PRO A 65 15.47 26.17 8.55
C PRO A 65 15.63 25.22 9.74
N GLY A 66 16.84 24.69 9.92
CA GLY A 66 17.18 23.83 11.04
C GLY A 66 17.94 22.59 10.59
N SER A 67 19.21 22.52 10.98
CA SER A 67 19.92 21.24 10.98
C SER A 67 19.23 20.31 11.99
N PRO A 68 19.03 19.01 11.69
CA PRO A 68 18.38 18.09 12.62
C PRO A 68 19.09 18.12 13.98
N ALA A 69 18.31 17.93 15.06
CA ALA A 69 18.85 17.90 16.41
C ALA A 69 20.07 16.97 16.49
N GLN A 70 21.15 17.41 17.14
CA GLN A 70 22.44 16.71 17.14
C GLN A 70 22.33 15.24 17.58
N GLN A 71 21.39 14.94 18.48
CA GLN A 71 21.08 13.57 18.92
C GLN A 71 20.58 12.67 17.79
N VAL A 72 19.77 13.19 16.87
CA VAL A 72 19.26 12.45 15.71
C VAL A 72 20.39 12.19 14.73
N THR A 73 21.23 13.21 14.47
CA THR A 73 22.41 13.09 13.61
C THR A 73 23.39 12.03 14.14
N ALA A 74 23.61 11.95 15.45
CA ALA A 74 24.43 10.91 16.07
C ALA A 74 23.86 9.50 15.85
N LYS A 75 22.54 9.32 15.97
CA LYS A 75 21.86 8.03 15.70
C LYS A 75 22.00 7.61 14.24
N VAL A 76 21.79 8.54 13.30
CA VAL A 76 21.94 8.27 11.86
C VAL A 76 23.39 7.89 11.52
N ASN A 77 24.36 8.62 12.07
CA ASN A 77 25.79 8.29 11.89
C ASN A 77 26.13 6.90 12.42
N ASN A 78 25.51 6.47 13.52
CA ASN A 78 25.68 5.11 14.05
C ASN A 78 25.11 4.06 13.09
N ILE A 79 23.90 4.27 12.57
CA ILE A 79 23.27 3.36 11.58
C ILE A 79 24.15 3.26 10.32
N LEU A 80 24.73 4.37 9.84
CA LEU A 80 25.64 4.37 8.71
C LEU A 80 26.93 3.59 8.99
N ARG A 81 27.50 3.71 10.19
CA ARG A 81 28.66 2.91 10.61
C ARG A 81 28.33 1.42 10.65
N LEU A 82 27.17 1.05 11.20
CA LEU A 82 26.71 -0.34 11.23
C LEU A 82 26.51 -0.90 9.82
N LYS A 83 25.92 -0.12 8.91
CA LYS A 83 25.77 -0.50 7.50
C LYS A 83 27.10 -0.73 6.79
N LYS A 84 28.12 0.11 7.05
CA LYS A 84 29.47 -0.10 6.50
C LYS A 84 30.11 -1.41 6.98
N ASN A 85 29.76 -1.85 8.19
CA ASN A 85 30.20 -3.12 8.76
C ASN A 85 29.27 -4.30 8.38
N ASP A 86 28.46 -4.14 7.33
CA ASP A 86 27.46 -5.11 6.83
C ASP A 86 26.42 -5.56 7.88
N VAL A 87 26.21 -4.75 8.91
CA VAL A 87 25.17 -4.99 9.91
C VAL A 87 23.89 -4.31 9.47
N HIS A 88 22.97 -5.09 8.92
CA HIS A 88 21.61 -4.64 8.64
C HIS A 88 20.81 -4.49 9.95
N PHE A 89 20.52 -3.24 10.31
CA PHE A 89 19.79 -2.91 11.54
C PHE A 89 18.40 -3.57 11.60
N ASN A 90 17.62 -3.52 10.52
CA ASN A 90 16.29 -4.14 10.47
C ASN A 90 16.36 -5.66 10.67
N PHE A 91 17.33 -6.33 10.06
CA PHE A 91 17.54 -7.77 10.26
C PHE A 91 17.86 -8.12 11.72
N LYS A 92 18.75 -7.35 12.36
CA LYS A 92 19.04 -7.54 13.80
C LYS A 92 17.84 -7.21 14.69
N MET A 93 17.02 -6.25 14.28
CA MET A 93 15.80 -5.89 15.00
C MET A 93 14.75 -7.01 14.92
N GLU A 94 14.56 -7.58 13.73
CA GLU A 94 13.66 -8.71 13.49
C GLU A 94 14.10 -9.96 14.25
N GLN A 95 15.40 -10.24 14.35
CA GLN A 95 15.91 -11.37 15.15
C GLN A 95 15.83 -11.14 16.66
N SER A 96 15.59 -9.90 17.11
CA SER A 96 15.56 -9.58 18.53
C SER A 96 14.25 -10.05 19.16
N SER A 97 14.34 -10.92 20.17
CA SER A 97 13.19 -11.41 20.92
C SER A 97 12.43 -10.32 21.67
N ALA A 98 13.04 -9.16 21.91
CA ALA A 98 12.37 -8.00 22.49
C ALA A 98 11.20 -7.54 21.60
N PHE A 99 11.37 -7.48 20.28
CA PHE A 99 10.31 -7.03 19.37
C PHE A 99 9.21 -8.07 19.13
N HIS A 100 9.38 -9.30 19.62
CA HIS A 100 8.35 -10.35 19.50
C HIS A 100 7.27 -10.23 20.57
N ASN A 101 7.46 -9.37 21.58
CA ASN A 101 6.44 -9.14 22.59
C ASN A 101 5.39 -8.14 22.04
N PRO A 102 4.12 -8.53 21.87
CA PRO A 102 3.08 -7.62 21.39
C PRO A 102 2.83 -6.42 22.31
N ALA A 103 3.27 -6.45 23.58
CA ALA A 103 3.18 -5.30 24.47
C ALA A 103 4.17 -4.17 24.11
N ILE A 104 5.23 -4.45 23.33
CA ILE A 104 6.19 -3.42 22.92
C ILE A 104 5.63 -2.56 21.79
N SER A 105 4.79 -3.10 20.92
CA SER A 105 4.15 -2.30 19.87
C SER A 105 3.26 -1.20 20.46
N GLN A 106 2.51 -1.50 21.53
CA GLN A 106 1.68 -0.53 22.24
C GLN A 106 2.50 0.63 22.82
N LYS A 107 3.67 0.34 23.41
CA LYS A 107 4.59 1.38 23.91
C LYS A 107 5.20 2.21 22.78
N LEU A 108 5.52 1.59 21.64
CA LEU A 108 6.02 2.31 20.48
C LEU A 108 4.95 3.24 19.89
N MET A 109 3.70 2.78 19.81
CA MET A 109 2.56 3.59 19.37
C MET A 109 2.35 4.77 20.32
N ALA A 110 2.37 4.53 21.64
CA ALA A 110 2.28 5.59 22.65
C ALA A 110 3.45 6.59 22.55
N PHE A 111 4.69 6.13 22.29
CA PHE A 111 5.83 7.02 22.09
C PHE A 111 5.71 7.89 20.84
N ALA A 112 5.07 7.38 19.79
CA ALA A 112 4.81 8.10 18.55
C ALA A 112 3.54 8.96 18.61
N ASP A 113 2.91 9.07 19.79
CA ASP A 113 1.62 9.74 19.99
C ASP A 113 0.51 9.24 19.04
N ILE A 114 0.59 7.96 18.65
CA ILE A 114 -0.41 7.30 17.81
C ILE A 114 -1.46 6.69 18.73
N ASP A 115 -2.68 7.20 18.65
CA ASP A 115 -3.83 6.62 19.35
C ASP A 115 -4.16 5.21 18.79
N GLU A 116 -4.35 4.23 19.67
CA GLU A 116 -4.60 2.83 19.29
C GLU A 116 -5.92 2.67 18.53
N LYS A 117 -6.93 3.51 18.84
CA LYS A 117 -8.25 3.41 18.23
C LYS A 117 -8.33 4.15 16.89
N GLN A 118 -7.75 5.34 16.84
CA GLN A 118 -7.92 6.24 15.68
C GLN A 118 -6.67 6.30 14.82
N GLY A 119 -5.50 6.44 15.45
CA GLY A 119 -4.22 6.67 14.77
C GLY A 119 -3.72 5.43 14.04
N GLN A 120 -3.84 4.24 14.64
CA GLN A 120 -3.34 3.00 14.03
C GLN A 120 -4.03 2.64 12.72
N TYR A 121 -5.32 2.94 12.59
CA TYR A 121 -6.15 2.62 11.43
C TYR A 121 -6.54 3.85 10.62
N ALA A 122 -5.84 4.97 10.81
CA ALA A 122 -6.05 6.18 10.04
C ALA A 122 -5.64 5.94 8.58
N THR A 123 -6.48 6.39 7.64
CA THR A 123 -6.20 6.33 6.21
C THR A 123 -6.49 7.68 5.57
N VAL A 124 -6.02 7.87 4.33
CA VAL A 124 -6.31 9.08 3.54
C VAL A 124 -7.75 9.06 2.99
N LEU A 125 -8.47 7.94 3.16
CA LEU A 125 -9.83 7.80 2.66
C LEU A 125 -10.79 8.68 3.48
N THR A 126 -11.86 9.13 2.81
CA THR A 126 -12.90 9.91 3.49
C THR A 126 -13.58 9.08 4.57
N LYS A 127 -14.01 9.75 5.65
CA LYS A 127 -14.73 9.11 6.76
C LYS A 127 -16.05 8.46 6.35
N ALA A 128 -16.59 8.82 5.19
CA ALA A 128 -17.78 8.18 4.63
C ALA A 128 -17.49 6.74 4.16
N LEU A 129 -16.27 6.47 3.70
CA LEU A 129 -15.85 5.16 3.21
C LEU A 129 -15.10 4.35 4.27
N TRP A 130 -14.34 5.01 5.14
CA TRP A 130 -13.59 4.37 6.21
C TRP A 130 -13.63 5.20 7.50
N ASP A 131 -14.36 4.71 8.51
CA ASP A 131 -14.37 5.30 9.85
C ASP A 131 -13.96 4.23 10.88
N PRO A 132 -12.72 4.26 11.37
CA PRO A 132 -12.22 3.25 12.30
C PRO A 132 -12.93 3.28 13.67
N THR A 133 -13.72 4.33 13.97
CA THR A 133 -14.41 4.51 15.25
C THR A 133 -15.87 4.05 15.26
N LYS A 134 -16.45 3.74 14.09
CA LYS A 134 -17.88 3.44 13.95
C LYS A 134 -18.19 1.98 13.65
N PHE A 135 -17.29 1.07 14.02
CA PHE A 135 -17.60 -0.35 13.89
C PHE A 135 -18.68 -0.77 14.89
N PRO A 136 -19.67 -1.58 14.46
CA PRO A 136 -20.69 -2.11 15.35
C PRO A 136 -20.07 -3.10 16.35
N ASP A 137 -20.69 -3.26 17.52
CA ASP A 137 -20.08 -4.02 18.62
C ASP A 137 -19.67 -5.44 18.22
N TRP A 138 -20.50 -6.15 17.45
CA TRP A 138 -20.22 -7.52 16.99
C TRP A 138 -18.96 -7.65 16.13
N ALA A 139 -18.43 -6.56 15.58
CA ALA A 139 -17.21 -6.57 14.78
C ALA A 139 -15.94 -6.55 15.64
N TYR A 140 -16.03 -6.27 16.94
CA TYR A 140 -14.88 -6.31 17.84
C TYR A 140 -14.51 -7.74 18.24
N ILE A 141 -13.24 -7.91 18.57
CA ILE A 141 -12.66 -9.21 18.94
C ILE A 141 -13.39 -9.86 20.12
N THR A 142 -13.77 -9.08 21.15
CA THR A 142 -14.43 -9.58 22.36
C THR A 142 -15.75 -10.31 22.05
N PRO A 143 -16.75 -9.69 21.39
CA PRO A 143 -17.99 -10.38 21.03
C PRO A 143 -17.78 -11.44 19.95
N LEU A 144 -16.78 -11.32 19.06
CA LEU A 144 -16.45 -12.39 18.12
C LEU A 144 -16.01 -13.67 18.85
N TYR A 145 -15.17 -13.54 19.90
CA TYR A 145 -14.75 -14.68 20.73
C TYR A 145 -15.91 -15.27 21.52
N GLU A 146 -16.79 -14.44 22.08
CA GLU A 146 -17.98 -14.91 22.78
C GLU A 146 -18.94 -15.64 21.83
N ALA A 147 -19.22 -15.07 20.65
CA ALA A 147 -20.05 -15.70 19.64
C ALA A 147 -19.43 -17.02 19.12
N ALA A 148 -18.11 -17.10 18.99
CA ALA A 148 -17.41 -18.33 18.61
C ALA A 148 -17.46 -19.40 19.71
N ARG A 149 -17.42 -19.01 20.99
CA ARG A 149 -17.59 -19.91 22.13
C ARG A 149 -19.02 -20.47 22.22
N LEU A 150 -20.02 -19.64 21.91
CA LEU A 150 -21.43 -19.99 22.02
C LEU A 150 -21.95 -20.82 20.85
N LYS A 151 -21.30 -20.79 19.69
CA LYS A 151 -21.65 -21.64 18.55
C LYS A 151 -21.14 -23.06 18.79
N PRO A 152 -22.00 -24.05 19.13
CA PRO A 152 -21.55 -25.43 19.20
C PRO A 152 -21.05 -25.83 17.82
N ARG A 153 -19.83 -26.38 17.77
CA ARG A 153 -19.34 -27.04 16.56
C ARG A 153 -20.36 -28.13 16.20
N PRO A 154 -20.87 -28.21 14.96
CA PRO A 154 -21.79 -29.29 14.60
C PRO A 154 -21.11 -30.63 14.86
N ALA A 155 -21.60 -31.36 15.86
CA ALA A 155 -21.11 -32.70 16.17
C ALA A 155 -21.38 -33.58 14.95
N GLY A 156 -20.31 -34.06 14.30
CA GLY A 156 -20.41 -35.03 13.20
C GLY A 156 -19.86 -34.59 11.84
N LYS A 157 -19.31 -33.38 11.68
CA LYS A 157 -18.57 -33.01 10.46
C LYS A 157 -17.16 -32.59 10.83
N ALA A 158 -16.21 -33.50 10.59
CA ALA A 158 -14.80 -33.15 10.66
C ALA A 158 -14.55 -31.95 9.73
N PRO A 159 -13.73 -30.96 10.14
CA PRO A 159 -13.37 -29.87 9.25
C PRO A 159 -12.69 -30.49 8.02
N VAL A 160 -13.26 -30.28 6.84
CA VAL A 160 -12.58 -30.62 5.59
C VAL A 160 -11.47 -29.58 5.45
N PHE A 161 -10.26 -29.93 5.89
CA PHE A 161 -9.07 -29.17 5.57
C PHE A 161 -8.83 -29.33 4.07
N ILE A 162 -9.09 -28.26 3.32
CA ILE A 162 -8.61 -28.18 1.95
C ILE A 162 -7.10 -27.94 2.08
N SER A 163 -6.29 -28.95 1.75
CA SER A 163 -4.83 -28.74 1.62
C SER A 163 -4.60 -27.64 0.59
N ALA A 164 -3.66 -26.72 0.86
CA ALA A 164 -3.27 -25.65 -0.05
C ALA A 164 -2.79 -26.17 -1.44
N GLU A 165 -2.58 -27.48 -1.56
CA GLU A 165 -2.23 -28.16 -2.81
C GLU A 165 -3.43 -28.37 -3.77
N SER A 166 -4.68 -28.26 -3.30
CA SER A 166 -5.88 -28.44 -4.14
C SER A 166 -6.09 -27.27 -5.11
N SER A 167 -5.59 -26.08 -4.76
CA SER A 167 -5.48 -24.95 -5.68
C SER A 167 -4.16 -25.02 -6.45
N LYS A 168 -4.17 -25.71 -7.60
CA LYS A 168 -3.11 -25.59 -8.62
C LYS A 168 -3.14 -24.18 -9.23
N THR A 169 -2.65 -23.21 -8.48
CA THR A 169 -2.00 -21.99 -9.02
C THR A 169 -0.91 -21.67 -8.01
N ALA A 170 0.23 -22.33 -8.19
CA ALA A 170 1.37 -22.23 -7.29
C ALA A 170 2.01 -20.85 -7.44
N TYR A 171 1.92 -20.03 -6.39
CA TYR A 171 2.86 -18.94 -6.18
C TYR A 171 4.22 -19.57 -5.84
N GLN A 172 5.21 -19.39 -6.71
CA GLN A 172 6.61 -19.72 -6.40
C GLN A 172 7.24 -18.54 -5.65
N PRO A 173 7.54 -18.66 -4.35
CA PRO A 173 8.42 -17.70 -3.70
C PRO A 173 9.85 -17.83 -4.28
N PRO A 174 10.61 -16.73 -4.41
CA PRO A 174 11.98 -16.78 -4.89
C PRO A 174 12.83 -17.63 -3.95
N GLN A 175 13.56 -18.59 -4.52
CA GLN A 175 14.45 -19.46 -3.77
C GLN A 175 15.63 -18.66 -3.22
N THR A 176 15.68 -18.51 -1.90
CA THR A 176 16.90 -18.11 -1.21
C THR A 176 17.68 -19.38 -0.90
N SER A 177 18.81 -19.54 -1.58
CA SER A 177 19.79 -20.59 -1.30
C SER A 177 20.59 -20.23 -0.05
N SER A 178 20.21 -20.76 1.11
CA SER A 178 21.18 -20.92 2.21
C SER A 178 20.83 -22.11 3.09
N ALA A 179 21.61 -23.17 2.91
CA ALA A 179 21.63 -24.37 3.73
C ALA A 179 21.88 -24.01 5.21
N GLY A 180 21.11 -24.62 6.11
CA GLY A 180 21.29 -24.47 7.55
C GLY A 180 20.23 -25.22 8.36
N GLY A 181 20.20 -26.55 8.25
CA GLY A 181 19.26 -27.39 9.01
C GLY A 181 19.56 -27.39 10.50
N LEU A 182 18.60 -26.99 11.33
CA LEU A 182 18.61 -27.20 12.78
C LEU A 182 18.04 -28.58 13.11
N ALA A 183 18.93 -29.52 13.44
CA ALA A 183 18.58 -30.84 13.93
C ALA A 183 17.96 -30.77 15.35
N LYS A 184 16.80 -31.41 15.52
CA LYS A 184 16.13 -31.59 16.81
C LYS A 184 16.95 -32.56 17.69
N ARG A 185 17.43 -32.08 18.84
CA ARG A 185 18.07 -32.91 19.88
C ARG A 185 17.03 -33.79 20.58
N GLN A 186 17.18 -35.11 20.48
CA GLN A 186 16.43 -36.09 21.28
C GLN A 186 17.07 -36.24 22.67
N LYS A 187 16.24 -36.19 23.72
CA LYS A 187 16.61 -36.42 25.12
C LYS A 187 16.47 -37.90 25.43
N ARG A 188 17.58 -38.64 25.60
CA ARG A 188 17.54 -40.00 26.14
C ARG A 188 17.50 -39.93 27.66
N LYS A 189 16.52 -40.60 28.29
CA LYS A 189 16.56 -40.96 29.69
C LYS A 189 17.61 -42.06 29.87
N ALA A 190 18.44 -41.95 30.90
CA ALA A 190 19.24 -43.05 31.41
C ALA A 190 18.49 -43.63 32.62
N ASP A 191 18.22 -44.92 32.56
CA ASP A 191 17.92 -45.75 33.73
C ASP A 191 19.26 -46.11 34.40
N SER A 192 19.29 -46.11 35.73
CA SER A 192 20.37 -46.69 36.53
C SER A 192 19.74 -47.75 37.43
N ASP A 193 20.24 -48.97 37.31
CA ASP A 193 20.27 -49.96 38.40
C ASP A 193 21.03 -49.39 39.61
#